data_AF-A0A7J6SY42-F1
#
_entry.id   AF-A0A7J6SY42-F1
#
_cell.length_a   1.000
_cell.length_b   1.000
_cell.length_c   1.000
_cell.angle_alpha   90.00
_cell.angle_beta   90.00
_cell.angle_gamma   90.00
#
_symmetry.space_group_name_H-M   'P 1'
#
loop_
_entity.id
_entity.type
_entity.pdbx_description
1 polymer ?
#
loop_
_entity_poly.entity_id
_entity_poly.type
_entity_poly.pdbx_seq_one_letter_code
_entity_poly.pdbx_strand_id
1 'polypeptide(L)'
;DSTGVDVEDNFWEVEMKDVNLYEAIGEGTFSKVYRGSWRGADVAVKEIHLDLPETEEMLKMFKRELTVMMLDVAKGIYFMHSSRPPVIHRDIKSLNLLLEQPVYDEEDPIRVKIADFGMARLEQQATAGLTEAA
;
A
#
# COMPACT_ATOMS: atom_id res chain seq x y z
N ASP A 1 -10.82 25.83 3.30
CA ASP A 1 -10.91 25.46 1.88
C ASP A 1 -11.17 23.97 1.81
N SER A 2 -12.39 23.61 1.45
CA SER A 2 -12.96 22.27 1.59
C SER A 2 -12.71 21.45 0.32
N THR A 3 -11.58 20.77 0.25
CA THR A 3 -11.41 19.66 -0.70
C THR A 3 -12.05 18.43 -0.09
N GLY A 4 -13.39 18.36 -0.16
CA GLY A 4 -14.11 17.11 -0.02
C GLY A 4 -13.65 16.22 -1.16
N VAL A 5 -12.73 15.30 -0.85
CA VAL A 5 -12.48 14.17 -1.73
C VAL A 5 -13.71 13.31 -1.58
N ASP A 6 -14.62 13.36 -2.55
CA ASP A 6 -15.73 12.41 -2.61
C ASP A 6 -15.11 11.01 -2.68
N VAL A 7 -15.17 10.29 -1.57
CA VAL A 7 -14.65 8.93 -1.39
C VAL A 7 -15.48 7.91 -2.19
N GLU A 8 -16.47 8.36 -2.98
CA GLU A 8 -17.35 7.50 -3.76
C GLU A 8 -16.71 6.92 -5.02
N ASP A 9 -15.64 7.53 -5.51
CA ASP A 9 -14.94 7.03 -6.70
C ASP A 9 -13.87 6.01 -6.27
N ASN A 10 -14.29 4.74 -6.21
CA ASN A 10 -13.48 3.56 -5.85
C ASN A 10 -12.39 3.23 -6.89
N PHE A 11 -11.66 4.20 -7.43
CA PHE A 11 -10.58 3.98 -8.41
C PHE A 11 -9.44 3.07 -7.92
N TRP A 12 -9.36 2.88 -6.61
CA TRP A 12 -8.42 1.98 -5.92
C TRP A 12 -8.96 0.55 -5.74
N GLU A 13 -10.27 0.33 -5.89
CA GLU A 13 -10.86 -1.00 -5.80
C GLU A 13 -10.58 -1.75 -7.11
N VAL A 14 -9.87 -2.86 -6.98
CA VAL A 14 -9.56 -3.72 -8.13
C VAL A 14 -10.73 -4.67 -8.33
N GLU A 15 -11.30 -4.67 -9.54
CA GLU A 15 -12.29 -5.67 -9.90
C GLU A 15 -11.65 -7.07 -9.91
N MET A 16 -12.22 -8.02 -9.16
CA MET A 16 -11.67 -9.39 -9.08
C MET A 16 -11.57 -10.08 -10.43
N LYS A 17 -12.37 -9.68 -11.43
CA LYS A 17 -12.28 -10.19 -12.81
C LYS A 17 -10.98 -9.80 -13.52
N ASP A 18 -10.32 -8.72 -13.09
CA ASP A 18 -9.07 -8.22 -13.66
C ASP A 18 -7.84 -8.86 -13.01
N VAL A 19 -8.04 -9.74 -12.01
CA VAL A 19 -7.00 -10.40 -11.23
C VAL A 19 -7.01 -11.90 -11.51
N ASN A 20 -5.86 -12.43 -11.94
CA ASN A 20 -5.65 -13.87 -11.99
C ASN A 20 -4.72 -14.27 -10.86
N LEU A 21 -5.16 -15.17 -9.99
CA LEU A 21 -4.31 -15.77 -8.96
C LEU A 21 -3.64 -17.03 -9.51
N TYR A 22 -2.37 -17.21 -9.20
CA TYR A 22 -1.55 -18.38 -9.56
C TYR A 22 -1.14 -19.15 -8.30
N GLU A 23 0.08 -19.66 -8.25
CA GLU A 23 0.61 -20.39 -7.10
C GLU A 23 0.75 -19.52 -5.84
N ALA A 24 0.56 -20.14 -4.67
CA ALA A 24 0.93 -19.53 -3.40
C ALA A 24 2.46 -19.48 -3.30
N ILE A 25 2.99 -18.27 -3.06
CA ILE A 25 4.43 -18.01 -2.95
C ILE A 25 4.89 -17.73 -1.51
N GLY A 26 3.94 -17.57 -0.58
CA GLY A 26 4.24 -17.45 0.84
C GLY A 26 2.99 -17.57 1.69
N GLU A 27 3.15 -18.13 2.89
CA GLU A 27 2.08 -18.26 3.88
C GLU A 27 2.58 -17.74 5.22
N GLY A 28 1.81 -16.85 5.83
CA GLY A 28 2.05 -16.33 7.17
C GLY A 28 0.81 -16.54 8.03
N THR A 29 0.94 -16.25 9.33
CA THR A 29 -0.12 -16.49 10.33
C THR A 29 -1.47 -15.87 9.99
N PHE A 30 -1.48 -14.71 9.32
CA PHE A 30 -2.69 -13.92 9.05
C PHE A 30 -2.91 -13.63 7.57
N SER A 31 -2.10 -14.22 6.68
CA SER A 31 -2.19 -13.91 5.26
C SER A 31 -1.54 -14.98 4.40
N LYS A 32 -2.04 -15.11 3.18
CA LYS A 32 -1.42 -15.92 2.13
C LYS A 32 -1.07 -15.03 0.95
N VAL A 33 0.14 -15.21 0.42
CA VAL A 33 0.65 -14.45 -0.72
C VAL A 33 0.67 -15.37 -1.92
N TYR A 34 0.04 -14.92 -3.00
CA TYR A 34 0.02 -15.58 -4.30
C TYR A 34 0.83 -14.78 -5.29
N ARG A 35 1.45 -15.46 -6.23
CA ARG A 35 1.78 -14.82 -7.50
C ARG A 35 0.47 -14.62 -8.26
N GLY A 36 0.33 -13.53 -8.98
CA GLY A 36 -0.86 -13.25 -9.78
C GLY A 36 -0.56 -12.29 -10.92
N SER A 37 -1.56 -12.04 -11.77
CA SER A 37 -1.52 -10.92 -12.71
C SER A 37 -2.69 -9.99 -12.50
N TRP A 38 -2.43 -8.69 -12.60
CA TRP A 38 -3.46 -7.66 -12.64
C TRP A 38 -3.35 -6.89 -13.95
N ARG A 39 -4.41 -6.92 -14.78
CA ARG A 39 -4.41 -6.31 -16.13
C ARG A 39 -3.20 -6.72 -16.99
N GLY A 40 -2.76 -7.96 -16.83
CA GLY A 40 -1.61 -8.53 -17.55
C GLY A 40 -0.22 -8.20 -16.95
N ALA A 41 -0.14 -7.38 -15.90
CA ALA A 41 1.11 -7.13 -15.17
C ALA A 41 1.30 -8.18 -14.06
N ASP A 42 2.49 -8.77 -13.96
CA ASP A 42 2.85 -9.75 -12.91
C ASP A 42 2.94 -9.03 -11.55
N VAL A 43 2.24 -9.53 -10.55
CA VAL A 43 2.11 -8.92 -9.22
C VAL A 43 2.10 -10.00 -8.13
N ALA A 44 2.42 -9.60 -6.90
CA ALA A 44 2.15 -10.42 -5.72
C ALA A 44 0.80 -9.99 -5.12
N VAL A 45 -0.13 -10.93 -4.98
CA VAL A 45 -1.45 -10.70 -4.37
C VAL A 45 -1.42 -11.25 -2.95
N LYS A 46 -1.62 -10.37 -1.97
CA LYS A 46 -1.67 -10.75 -0.56
C LYS A 46 -3.12 -10.84 -0.10
N GLU A 47 -3.60 -12.07 0.07
CA GLU A 47 -4.88 -12.37 0.69
C GLU A 47 -4.73 -12.28 2.20
N ILE A 48 -5.44 -11.35 2.82
CA ILE A 48 -5.45 -11.21 4.29
C ILE A 48 -6.61 -12.05 4.81
N HIS A 49 -6.29 -13.06 5.62
CA HIS A 49 -7.31 -13.83 6.32
C HIS A 49 -7.69 -13.05 7.58
N LEU A 50 -8.84 -12.40 7.52
CA LEU A 50 -9.44 -11.76 8.67
C LEU A 50 -10.66 -12.58 9.07
N ASP A 51 -10.92 -12.66 10.36
CA ASP A 51 -12.25 -13.04 10.84
C ASP A 51 -13.20 -11.95 10.33
N LEU A 52 -13.87 -12.24 9.21
CA LEU A 52 -14.67 -11.25 8.52
C LEU A 52 -15.80 -10.80 9.45
N PRO A 53 -16.10 -9.49 9.47
CA PRO A 53 -17.20 -8.99 10.26
C PRO A 53 -18.53 -9.63 9.85
N GLU A 54 -19.37 -9.98 10.83
CA GLU A 54 -20.61 -10.73 10.61
C GLU A 54 -21.69 -9.94 9.85
N THR A 55 -21.58 -8.60 9.80
CA THR A 55 -22.60 -7.73 9.18
C THR A 55 -22.02 -6.89 8.04
N GLU A 56 -22.88 -6.54 7.06
CA GLU A 56 -22.50 -5.65 5.95
C GLU A 56 -22.07 -4.26 6.43
N GLU A 57 -22.65 -3.75 7.52
CA GLU A 57 -22.31 -2.47 8.12
C GLU A 57 -20.88 -2.48 8.66
N MET A 58 -20.52 -3.52 9.42
CA MET A 58 -19.16 -3.70 9.91
C MET A 58 -18.15 -3.91 8.77
N LEU A 59 -18.54 -4.62 7.70
CA LEU A 59 -17.70 -4.75 6.50
C LEU A 59 -17.46 -3.40 5.82
N LYS A 60 -18.50 -2.56 5.73
CA LYS A 60 -18.41 -1.21 5.17
C LYS A 60 -17.50 -0.32 6.01
N MET A 61 -17.63 -0.36 7.33
CA MET A 61 -16.74 0.36 8.24
C MET A 61 -15.29 -0.09 8.05
N PHE A 62 -15.05 -1.40 8.08
CA PHE A 62 -13.72 -1.97 7.88
C PHE A 62 -13.09 -1.54 6.54
N LYS A 63 -13.87 -1.57 5.45
CA LYS A 63 -13.43 -1.07 4.13
C LYS A 63 -13.05 0.42 4.17
N ARG A 64 -13.84 1.24 4.86
CA ARG A 64 -13.55 2.68 5.04
C ARG A 64 -12.20 2.87 5.73
N GLU A 65 -12.00 2.18 6.85
CA GLU A 65 -10.77 2.26 7.64
C GLU A 65 -9.55 1.84 6.82
N LEU A 66 -9.62 0.67 6.16
CA LEU A 66 -8.56 0.20 5.27
C LEU A 66 -8.25 1.20 4.16
N THR A 67 -9.28 1.81 3.56
CA THR A 67 -9.10 2.79 2.48
C THR A 67 -8.29 4.00 2.97
N VAL A 68 -8.63 4.54 4.15
CA VAL A 68 -7.91 5.68 4.74
C VAL A 68 -6.46 5.30 5.03
N MET A 69 -6.23 4.13 5.64
CA MET A 69 -4.88 3.64 5.93
C MET A 69 -4.04 3.51 4.66
N MET A 70 -4.58 2.88 3.62
CA MET A 70 -3.87 2.66 2.35
C MET A 70 -3.58 3.95 1.60
N LEU A 71 -4.46 4.95 1.71
CA LEU A 71 -4.23 6.27 1.13
C LEU A 71 -3.02 6.97 1.77
N ASP A 72 -2.89 6.90 3.10
CA ASP A 72 -1.72 7.46 3.80
C ASP A 72 -0.42 6.76 3.40
N VAL A 73 -0.45 5.43 3.28
CA VAL A 73 0.70 4.64 2.78
C VAL A 73 1.06 5.06 1.36
N ALA A 74 0.07 5.17 0.46
CA ALA A 74 0.32 5.58 -0.92
C ALA A 74 0.93 6.98 -1.01
N LYS A 75 0.42 7.94 -0.22
CA LYS A 75 0.99 9.29 -0.11
C LYS A 75 2.44 9.26 0.41
N GLY A 76 2.71 8.46 1.43
CA GLY A 76 4.06 8.28 1.98
C GLY A 76 5.04 7.71 0.95
N ILE A 77 4.63 6.66 0.22
CA ILE A 77 5.44 6.07 -0.86
C ILE A 77 5.67 7.08 -1.98
N TYR A 78 4.62 7.77 -2.41
CA TYR A 78 4.72 8.80 -3.43
C TYR A 78 5.70 9.91 -3.04
N PHE A 79 5.64 10.40 -1.79
CA PHE A 79 6.58 11.39 -1.27
C PHE A 79 8.03 10.89 -1.30
N MET A 80 8.27 9.65 -0.85
CA MET A 80 9.60 9.03 -0.87
C MET A 80 10.15 8.90 -2.30
N HIS A 81 9.34 8.42 -3.24
CA HIS A 81 9.73 8.25 -4.64
C HIS A 81 9.91 9.58 -5.39
N SER A 82 9.19 10.63 -4.96
CA SER A 82 9.32 11.98 -5.52
C SER A 82 10.51 12.77 -4.98
N SER A 83 11.18 12.25 -3.94
CA SER A 83 12.38 12.86 -3.37
C SER A 83 13.55 12.82 -4.37
N ARG A 84 14.54 13.69 -4.18
CA ARG A 84 15.76 13.72 -5.01
C ARG A 84 17.00 13.62 -4.12
N PRO A 85 17.74 12.49 -4.16
CA PRO A 85 17.46 11.27 -4.94
C PRO A 85 16.21 10.52 -4.46
N PRO A 86 15.51 9.74 -5.33
CA PRO A 86 14.36 8.93 -4.93
C PRO A 86 14.73 7.96 -3.80
N VAL A 87 13.86 7.85 -2.80
CA VAL A 87 14.02 6.92 -1.67
C VAL A 87 13.14 5.71 -1.94
N ILE A 88 13.74 4.55 -2.22
CA ILE A 88 13.00 3.29 -2.40
C ILE A 88 12.99 2.54 -1.07
N HIS A 89 11.82 2.37 -0.45
CA HIS A 89 11.68 1.74 0.87
C HIS A 89 12.09 0.26 0.88
N ARG A 90 11.69 -0.50 -0.16
CA ARG A 90 11.95 -1.93 -0.39
C ARG A 90 11.36 -2.93 0.61
N ASP A 91 10.82 -2.49 1.75
CA ASP A 91 10.19 -3.38 2.74
C ASP A 91 8.81 -2.85 3.20
N ILE A 92 7.90 -2.60 2.26
CA ILE A 92 6.53 -2.18 2.58
C ILE A 92 5.71 -3.41 2.95
N LYS A 93 5.31 -3.48 4.22
CA LYS A 93 4.48 -4.54 4.81
C LYS A 93 3.69 -3.98 5.99
N SER A 94 2.58 -4.61 6.36
CA SER A 94 1.71 -4.18 7.47
C SER A 94 2.45 -3.98 8.79
N LEU A 95 3.50 -4.77 9.06
CA LEU A 95 4.35 -4.62 10.26
C LEU A 95 5.16 -3.30 10.29
N ASN A 96 5.40 -2.71 9.12
CA ASN A 96 6.13 -1.45 8.95
C ASN A 96 5.18 -0.26 8.78
N LEU A 97 3.89 -0.45 9.02
CA LEU A 97 2.86 0.58 8.99
C LEU A 97 2.39 0.84 10.43
N LEU A 98 2.70 2.01 10.97
CA LEU A 98 2.39 2.36 12.35
C LEU A 98 1.21 3.33 12.39
N LEU A 99 0.26 3.06 13.29
CA LEU A 99 -0.76 4.03 13.65
C LEU A 99 -0.14 5.12 14.51
N GLU A 100 -0.43 6.39 14.21
CA GLU A 100 0.05 7.52 15.01
C GLU A 100 -0.52 7.51 16.43
N GLN A 101 -1.76 7.05 16.57
CA GLN A 101 -2.47 6.89 17.83
C GLN A 101 -3.39 5.66 17.79
N PRO A 102 -3.78 5.11 18.95
CA PRO A 102 -4.83 4.10 19.01
C PRO A 102 -6.14 4.61 18.40
N VAL A 103 -6.91 3.70 17.81
CA VAL A 103 -8.24 3.95 17.23
C VAL A 103 -9.20 3.02 17.96
N TYR A 104 -10.19 3.58 18.65
CA TYR A 104 -11.18 2.84 19.44
C TYR A 104 -12.58 2.92 18.85
N ASP A 105 -12.93 4.04 18.22
CA ASP A 105 -14.24 4.26 17.61
C ASP A 105 -14.15 5.07 16.30
N GLU A 106 -15.30 5.33 15.68
CA GLU A 106 -15.38 6.01 14.38
C GLU A 106 -14.97 7.48 14.40
N GLU A 107 -14.92 8.12 15.58
CA GLU A 107 -14.53 9.52 15.72
C GLU A 107 -13.01 9.67 15.77
N ASP A 108 -12.29 8.60 16.11
CA ASP A 108 -10.84 8.60 16.16
C ASP A 108 -10.21 8.74 14.76
N PRO A 109 -9.31 9.72 14.56
CA PRO A 109 -8.65 9.91 13.27
C PRO A 109 -7.66 8.78 13.00
N ILE A 110 -7.86 8.10 11.88
CA ILE A 110 -6.92 7.12 11.35
C ILE A 110 -5.78 7.86 10.64
N ARG A 111 -4.55 7.67 11.14
CA ARG A 111 -3.32 8.21 10.55
C ARG A 111 -2.23 7.15 10.54
N VAL A 112 -1.71 6.82 9.36
CA VAL A 112 -0.68 5.78 9.20
C VAL A 112 0.66 6.40 8.81
N LYS A 113 1.74 5.93 9.43
CA LYS A 113 3.13 6.31 9.12
C LYS A 113 3.93 5.08 8.69
N ILE A 114 4.70 5.24 7.62
CA ILE A 114 5.64 4.21 7.15
C ILE A 114 6.89 4.25 8.03
N ALA A 115 7.31 3.09 8.51
CA ALA A 115 8.45 2.90 9.39
C ALA A 115 9.42 1.85 8.82
N ASP A 116 10.56 1.67 9.50
CA ASP A 116 11.63 0.72 9.16
C ASP A 116 12.29 0.93 7.79
N PHE A 117 13.11 1.98 7.73
CA PHE A 117 13.95 2.32 6.59
C PHE A 117 15.26 1.54 6.56
N GLY A 118 15.44 0.48 7.36
CA GLY A 118 16.69 -0.30 7.41
C GLY A 118 17.05 -0.93 6.06
N MET A 119 16.04 -1.17 5.23
CA MET A 119 16.18 -1.65 3.86
C MET A 119 16.03 -0.55 2.81
N ALA A 120 15.85 0.72 3.18
CA ALA A 120 15.67 1.78 2.20
C ALA A 120 16.96 2.05 1.41
N ARG A 121 16.83 2.48 0.16
CA ARG A 121 17.96 2.91 -0.68
C ARG A 121 17.64 4.19 -1.42
N LEU A 122 18.66 5.02 -1.58
CA LEU A 122 18.61 6.12 -2.53
C LEU A 122 18.91 5.57 -3.92
N GLU A 123 18.02 5.82 -4.87
CA GLU A 123 18.29 5.54 -6.27
C GLU A 123 19.27 6.60 -6.79
N GLN A 124 20.55 6.25 -6.90
CA GLN A 124 21.51 7.09 -7.59
C GLN A 124 21.13 7.11 -9.06
N GLN A 125 20.85 8.30 -9.60
CA GLN A 125 20.79 8.47 -11.05
C GLN A 125 22.11 7.95 -11.60
N ALA A 126 22.05 6.96 -12.49
CA ALA A 126 23.20 6.55 -13.26
C ALA A 126 23.81 7.83 -13.83
N THR A 127 25.04 8.15 -13.43
CA THR A 127 25.86 9.15 -14.09
C THR A 127 25.88 8.76 -15.55
N ALA A 128 25.09 9.47 -16.38
CA ALA A 128 25.24 9.46 -17.82
C ALA A 128 26.72 9.76 -18.06
N GLY A 129 27.45 8.75 -18.52
CA GLY A 129 28.89 8.80 -18.67
C GLY A 129 29.28 10.05 -19.46
N LEU A 130 30.19 10.81 -18.87
CA LEU A 130 31.06 11.70 -19.60
C LEU A 130 31.69 10.93 -20.77
N THR A 131 31.34 11.31 -21.98
CA THR A 131 32.30 11.32 -23.09
C THR A 131 32.15 12.65 -23.81
N GLU A 132 32.75 13.69 -23.24
CA GLU A 132 33.40 14.71 -24.06
C GLU A 132 34.57 14.01 -24.76
N ALA A 133 34.47 13.86 -26.08
CA ALA A 133 35.61 13.59 -26.93
C ALA A 133 35.95 14.90 -27.64
N ALA A 134 37.18 15.36 -27.38
CA ALA A 134 37.83 16.51 -28.00
C ALA A 134 38.07 16.31 -29.51
#